data_AF-A0A4Q0ZYT2-F1
#
_entry.id   AF-A0A4Q0ZYT2-F1
#
_cell.length_a   1.000
_cell.length_b   1.000
_cell.length_c   1.000
_cell.angle_alpha   90.00
_cell.angle_beta   90.00
_cell.angle_gamma   90.00
#
_symmetry.space_group_name_H-M   'P 1'
#
loop_
_entity.id
_entity.type
_entity.pdbx_description
1 polymer ?
#
loop_
_entity_poly.entity_id
_entity_poly.type
_entity_poly.pdbx_seq_one_letter_code
_entity_poly.pdbx_strand_id
1 'polypeptide(L)'
;MINRRHFNKILVGSVALSFAACSSITNVSLPKDRKRVIVVGGGFGGATAAKYLKKFSPETEVILIEQNKEYYTCPFGNTVIAGINDIDYIKHDYKILESKYKVKVIHEKVKKLDGATNSVILENGDKIPYHKAIVSPGIDFKYEKGYVKGSEQFAPHAYKAGAQTTLLREQLEGMQDGGTYVMVAPANPFRCPPGPYERVSLVAHYLKTHKPNSKIIILDQKNSFSKQGLFQEGWENLYRDMIEWRSVEFGGKVLSVDPKRKEVTTEDEVVKADVLNYIPAQKAGQLAFDSGLTKGDWCPINTKTFESKLVKNIHVIGDATIARSMPKSGFSANSQGKVAALQITRLLKNKPVVNPPKLANTCYSLIAPNYGITVAAVYEAHEDGIKAIPEAGGLSPMGADPSFRALEAEYAVGWYQNQTADMFR
;
A
#
# COMPACT_ATOMS: atom_id res chain seq x y z
N MET A 1 27.17 56.61 41.32
CA MET A 1 26.23 57.42 40.50
C MET A 1 26.72 57.39 39.06
N ILE A 2 26.10 56.58 38.21
CA ILE A 2 26.35 56.55 36.76
C ILE A 2 24.99 56.58 36.06
N ASN A 3 24.93 57.41 35.04
CA ASN A 3 23.76 58.12 34.51
C ASN A 3 22.94 57.27 33.52
N ARG A 4 21.62 57.48 33.52
CA ARG A 4 20.56 56.74 32.82
C ARG A 4 20.50 57.02 31.30
N ARG A 5 21.62 57.38 30.68
CA ARG A 5 21.68 57.93 29.30
C ARG A 5 22.61 57.19 28.33
N HIS A 6 23.04 55.96 28.63
CA HIS A 6 23.88 55.16 27.72
C HIS A 6 23.37 53.74 27.42
N PHE A 7 22.13 53.41 27.77
CA PHE A 7 21.58 52.06 27.55
C PHE A 7 20.87 51.86 26.19
N ASN A 8 20.80 52.88 25.32
CA ASN A 8 20.04 52.83 24.06
C ASN A 8 20.88 52.86 22.77
N LYS A 9 22.12 52.32 22.77
CA LYS A 9 22.96 52.30 21.54
C LYS A 9 23.67 50.97 21.24
N ILE A 10 23.07 49.83 21.58
CA ILE A 10 23.46 48.53 21.01
C ILE A 10 22.17 47.75 20.69
N LEU A 11 21.51 48.15 19.60
CA LEU A 11 20.33 47.45 19.08
C LEU A 11 20.22 47.66 17.58
N VAL A 12 21.28 47.34 16.85
CA VAL A 12 21.26 47.18 15.39
C VAL A 12 22.21 46.06 15.00
N GLY A 13 21.67 45.01 14.39
CA GLY A 13 22.43 44.09 13.54
C GLY A 13 22.67 42.70 14.11
N SER A 14 21.63 41.84 14.06
CA SER A 14 21.72 40.43 13.58
C SER A 14 20.42 39.67 13.84
N VAL A 15 19.34 40.05 13.15
CA VAL A 15 18.26 39.09 12.85
C VAL A 15 18.64 38.45 11.52
N ALA A 16 19.37 37.34 11.58
CA ALA A 16 19.52 36.45 10.44
C ALA A 16 18.16 35.80 10.20
N LEU A 17 17.37 36.45 9.33
CA LEU A 17 16.19 35.87 8.72
C LEU A 17 16.60 34.56 8.04
N SER A 18 16.30 33.43 8.68
CA SER A 18 16.21 32.14 8.02
C SER A 18 14.95 32.17 7.15
N PHE A 19 15.02 32.87 6.02
CA PHE A 19 14.14 32.60 4.90
C PHE A 19 14.54 31.22 4.38
N ALA A 20 13.80 30.19 4.83
CA ALA A 20 13.68 28.98 4.06
C ALA A 20 13.28 29.40 2.64
N ALA A 21 14.18 29.21 1.69
CA ALA A 21 13.89 29.43 0.29
C ALA A 21 12.80 28.43 -0.11
N CYS A 22 11.54 28.84 -0.02
CA CYS A 22 10.50 28.34 -0.90
C CYS A 22 10.88 28.81 -2.30
N SER A 23 11.79 28.09 -2.94
CA SER A 23 11.99 28.17 -4.37
C SER A 23 10.71 27.65 -5.00
N SER A 24 9.75 28.54 -5.26
CA SER A 24 8.66 28.28 -6.19
C SER A 24 9.30 27.82 -7.50
N ILE A 25 9.07 26.57 -7.88
CA ILE A 25 9.65 26.02 -9.10
C ILE A 25 8.81 26.56 -10.26
N THR A 26 9.13 27.79 -10.67
CA THR A 26 8.54 28.39 -11.87
C THR A 26 8.90 27.53 -13.09
N ASN A 27 7.87 26.92 -13.71
CA ASN A 27 7.88 26.15 -14.97
C ASN A 27 9.26 25.59 -15.39
N VAL A 28 9.61 24.39 -14.91
CA VAL A 28 10.84 23.72 -15.35
C VAL A 28 10.67 23.32 -16.82
N SER A 29 11.66 23.60 -17.67
CA SER A 29 11.69 23.04 -19.03
C SER A 29 12.15 21.58 -19.03
N LEU A 30 11.94 20.87 -20.14
CA LEU A 30 12.59 19.56 -20.33
C LEU A 30 14.12 19.74 -20.39
N PRO A 31 14.90 18.80 -19.84
CA PRO A 31 16.35 18.85 -19.97
C PRO A 31 16.75 18.66 -21.45
N LYS A 32 17.77 19.41 -21.90
CA LYS A 32 18.22 19.40 -23.31
C LYS A 32 19.05 18.16 -23.67
N ASP A 33 19.79 17.63 -22.72
CA ASP A 33 20.84 16.62 -22.89
C ASP A 33 20.44 15.20 -22.47
N ARG A 34 19.26 15.03 -21.87
CA ARG A 34 18.80 13.74 -21.36
C ARG A 34 17.28 13.58 -21.39
N LYS A 35 16.83 12.34 -21.17
CA LYS A 35 15.41 12.05 -20.95
C LYS A 35 15.03 12.25 -19.49
N ARG A 36 13.77 12.60 -19.25
CA ARG A 36 13.18 12.77 -17.92
C ARG A 36 12.00 11.84 -17.74
N VAL A 37 12.03 11.07 -16.66
CA VAL A 37 10.91 10.26 -16.20
C VAL A 37 10.46 10.75 -14.83
N ILE A 38 9.17 11.03 -14.69
CA ILE A 38 8.57 11.38 -13.40
C ILE A 38 7.83 10.16 -12.86
N VAL A 39 8.08 9.81 -11.60
CA VAL A 39 7.38 8.78 -10.85
C VAL A 39 6.56 9.45 -9.77
N VAL A 40 5.26 9.14 -9.69
CA VAL A 40 4.36 9.71 -8.68
C VAL A 40 3.87 8.61 -7.74
N GLY A 41 4.15 8.78 -6.45
CA GLY A 41 3.87 7.83 -5.36
C GLY A 41 5.07 6.96 -5.01
N GLY A 42 5.58 7.08 -3.78
CA GLY A 42 6.81 6.45 -3.28
C GLY A 42 6.66 5.06 -2.64
N GLY A 43 5.52 4.37 -2.83
CA GLY A 43 5.31 3.02 -2.29
C GLY A 43 6.01 1.90 -3.09
N PHE A 44 5.57 0.65 -2.87
CA PHE A 44 6.11 -0.56 -3.52
C PHE A 44 6.37 -0.43 -5.03
N GLY A 45 5.41 0.11 -5.78
CA GLY A 45 5.57 0.28 -7.22
C GLY A 45 6.56 1.39 -7.57
N GLY A 46 6.31 2.61 -7.10
CA GLY A 46 7.07 3.79 -7.52
C GLY A 46 8.50 3.85 -6.99
N ALA A 47 8.78 3.49 -5.74
CA ALA A 47 10.16 3.44 -5.24
C ALA A 47 10.99 2.42 -6.04
N THR A 48 10.43 1.23 -6.30
CA THR A 48 11.05 0.23 -7.16
C THR A 48 11.30 0.78 -8.56
N ALA A 49 10.27 1.35 -9.19
CA ALA A 49 10.40 1.88 -10.55
C ALA A 49 11.46 2.99 -10.65
N ALA A 50 11.49 3.92 -9.68
CA ALA A 50 12.47 5.00 -9.64
C ALA A 50 13.91 4.47 -9.54
N LYS A 51 14.16 3.52 -8.63
CA LYS A 51 15.47 2.86 -8.48
C LYS A 51 15.87 2.13 -9.76
N TYR A 52 14.97 1.32 -10.32
CA TYR A 52 15.30 0.49 -11.49
C TYR A 52 15.44 1.30 -12.77
N LEU A 53 14.74 2.42 -12.93
CA LEU A 53 15.00 3.39 -14.00
C LEU A 53 16.45 3.88 -13.96
N LYS A 54 16.97 4.23 -12.77
CA LYS A 54 18.37 4.64 -12.59
C LYS A 54 19.35 3.49 -12.83
N LYS A 55 19.00 2.25 -12.46
CA LYS A 55 19.86 1.07 -12.74
C LYS A 55 19.93 0.73 -14.24
N PHE A 56 18.81 0.84 -14.96
CA PHE A 56 18.76 0.50 -16.39
C PHE A 56 19.20 1.66 -17.31
N SER A 57 19.08 2.89 -16.82
CA SER A 57 19.33 4.12 -17.58
C SER A 57 19.94 5.21 -16.68
N PRO A 58 21.22 5.08 -16.24
CA PRO A 58 21.87 6.02 -15.34
C PRO A 58 21.86 7.48 -15.82
N GLU A 59 21.82 7.71 -17.12
CA GLU A 59 21.73 9.01 -17.78
C GLU A 59 20.35 9.68 -17.67
N THR A 60 19.30 8.89 -17.41
CA THR A 60 17.93 9.42 -17.31
C THR A 60 17.76 10.23 -16.02
N GLU A 61 17.16 11.42 -16.15
CA GLU A 61 16.71 12.19 -15.01
C GLU A 61 15.44 11.56 -14.46
N VAL A 62 15.50 11.07 -13.22
CA VAL A 62 14.37 10.46 -12.53
C VAL A 62 13.97 11.36 -11.38
N ILE A 63 12.70 11.80 -11.39
CA ILE A 63 12.10 12.57 -10.31
C ILE A 63 11.01 11.72 -9.67
N LEU A 64 11.14 11.41 -8.38
CA LEU A 64 10.09 10.78 -7.59
C LEU A 64 9.34 11.86 -6.81
N ILE A 65 8.02 11.94 -6.97
CA ILE A 65 7.17 12.89 -6.26
C ILE A 65 6.30 12.11 -5.28
N GLU A 66 6.49 12.37 -3.99
CA GLU A 66 5.79 11.71 -2.90
C GLU A 66 5.57 12.67 -1.74
N GLN A 67 4.31 12.93 -1.38
CA GLN A 67 3.96 13.91 -0.36
C GLN A 67 4.51 13.57 1.04
N ASN A 68 4.65 12.28 1.38
CA ASN A 68 5.13 11.87 2.69
C ASN A 68 6.65 11.71 2.72
N LYS A 69 7.30 12.22 3.76
CA LYS A 69 8.75 12.04 3.98
C LYS A 69 9.12 10.63 4.41
N GLU A 70 8.17 9.94 5.02
CA GLU A 70 8.31 8.57 5.51
C GLU A 70 7.28 7.67 4.84
N TYR A 71 7.63 6.42 4.63
CA TYR A 71 6.74 5.40 4.10
C TYR A 71 6.53 4.29 5.13
N TYR A 72 5.28 4.04 5.47
CA TYR A 72 4.89 2.93 6.34
C TYR A 72 4.36 1.77 5.48
N THR A 73 4.99 0.61 5.54
CA THR A 73 4.52 -0.56 4.79
C THR A 73 3.26 -1.13 5.41
N CYS A 74 2.21 -1.32 4.63
CA CYS A 74 1.05 -2.09 5.06
C CYS A 74 1.36 -3.59 5.25
N PRO A 75 2.18 -4.25 4.39
CA PRO A 75 2.78 -5.54 4.72
C PRO A 75 3.54 -5.46 6.05
N PHE A 76 3.42 -6.50 6.87
CA PHE A 76 3.90 -6.55 8.26
C PHE A 76 3.24 -5.55 9.23
N GLY A 77 2.36 -4.65 8.79
CA GLY A 77 1.60 -3.78 9.70
C GLY A 77 0.66 -4.55 10.65
N ASN A 78 0.23 -5.75 10.26
CA ASN A 78 -0.54 -6.64 11.15
C ASN A 78 0.30 -7.14 12.35
N THR A 79 1.62 -7.29 12.18
CA THR A 79 2.53 -7.63 13.28
C THR A 79 2.64 -6.48 14.29
N VAL A 80 2.53 -5.23 13.81
CA VAL A 80 2.48 -4.04 14.68
C VAL A 80 1.15 -3.97 15.44
N ILE A 81 0.03 -4.21 14.75
CA ILE A 81 -1.30 -4.27 15.39
C ILE A 81 -1.34 -5.35 16.49
N ALA A 82 -0.67 -6.48 16.28
CA ALA A 82 -0.57 -7.54 17.26
C ALA A 82 0.47 -7.32 18.37
N GLY A 83 1.30 -6.26 18.26
CA GLY A 83 2.33 -5.94 19.25
C GLY A 83 3.58 -6.81 19.16
N ILE A 84 3.80 -7.46 18.01
CA ILE A 84 4.99 -8.28 17.72
C ILE A 84 6.16 -7.40 17.29
N ASN A 85 5.88 -6.31 16.56
CA ASN A 85 6.87 -5.33 16.12
C ASN A 85 6.39 -3.91 16.45
N ASP A 86 7.33 -2.98 16.60
CA ASP A 86 7.01 -1.56 16.73
C ASP A 86 6.71 -0.91 15.37
N ILE A 87 6.07 0.26 15.39
CA ILE A 87 5.76 1.02 14.17
C ILE A 87 7.00 1.34 13.32
N ASP A 88 8.15 1.49 13.96
CA ASP A 88 9.44 1.77 13.31
C ASP A 88 9.95 0.60 12.47
N TYR A 89 9.52 -0.64 12.78
CA TYR A 89 9.86 -1.82 11.97
C TYR A 89 9.31 -1.70 10.55
N ILE A 90 8.17 -1.03 10.38
CA ILE A 90 7.52 -0.83 9.09
C ILE A 90 7.76 0.55 8.46
N LYS A 91 8.62 1.37 9.07
CA LYS A 91 8.93 2.75 8.64
C LYS A 91 10.17 2.78 7.76
N HIS A 92 10.08 3.48 6.63
CA HIS A 92 11.16 3.63 5.65
C HIS A 92 11.31 5.09 5.22
N ASP A 93 12.51 5.47 4.80
CA ASP A 93 12.78 6.78 4.19
C ASP A 93 13.30 6.66 2.75
N TYR A 94 13.45 7.79 2.07
CA TYR A 94 13.87 7.85 0.67
C TYR A 94 15.35 8.21 0.48
N LYS A 95 16.13 8.35 1.56
CA LYS A 95 17.49 8.91 1.49
C LYS A 95 18.44 8.11 0.61
N ILE A 96 18.27 6.79 0.55
CA ILE A 96 19.10 5.93 -0.29
C ILE A 96 18.77 6.11 -1.78
N LEU A 97 17.50 6.35 -2.14
CA LEU A 97 17.15 6.69 -3.52
C LEU A 97 17.88 7.96 -4.00
N GLU A 98 17.99 8.96 -3.12
CA GLU A 98 18.71 10.20 -3.40
C GLU A 98 20.23 10.02 -3.42
N SER A 99 20.80 9.56 -2.30
CA SER A 99 22.25 9.53 -2.08
C SER A 99 22.98 8.53 -2.98
N LYS A 100 22.43 7.33 -3.16
CA LYS A 100 23.05 6.22 -3.91
C LYS A 100 22.58 6.17 -5.36
N TYR A 101 21.25 6.21 -5.58
CA TYR A 101 20.69 6.04 -6.93
C TYR A 101 20.50 7.36 -7.68
N LYS A 102 20.72 8.52 -7.04
CA LYS A 102 20.60 9.85 -7.65
C LYS A 102 19.21 10.13 -8.23
N VAL A 103 18.18 9.59 -7.58
CA VAL A 103 16.78 9.97 -7.82
C VAL A 103 16.54 11.32 -7.16
N LYS A 104 15.91 12.27 -7.86
CA LYS A 104 15.47 13.53 -7.24
C LYS A 104 14.14 13.27 -6.53
N VAL A 105 14.09 13.37 -5.21
CA VAL A 105 12.84 13.19 -4.45
C VAL A 105 12.24 14.55 -4.15
N ILE A 106 10.98 14.75 -4.53
CA ILE A 106 10.21 15.97 -4.25
C ILE A 106 9.09 15.60 -3.30
N HIS A 107 9.11 16.19 -2.11
CA HIS A 107 8.07 16.02 -1.12
C HIS A 107 6.93 17.00 -1.34
N GLU A 108 6.10 16.69 -2.33
CA GLU A 108 4.91 17.48 -2.64
C GLU A 108 3.72 16.61 -3.05
N LYS A 109 2.53 17.19 -2.92
CA LYS A 109 1.30 16.56 -3.39
C LYS A 109 1.07 16.90 -4.86
N VAL A 110 0.83 15.86 -5.66
CA VAL A 110 0.47 16.00 -7.07
C VAL A 110 -1.04 16.23 -7.19
N LYS A 111 -1.42 17.26 -7.93
CA LYS A 111 -2.81 17.57 -8.26
C LYS A 111 -3.29 16.74 -9.45
N LYS A 112 -2.51 16.68 -10.53
CA LYS A 112 -2.88 15.99 -11.77
C LYS A 112 -1.67 15.70 -12.65
N LEU A 113 -1.70 14.61 -13.39
CA LEU A 113 -0.89 14.45 -14.60
C LEU A 113 -1.69 14.90 -15.83
N ASP A 114 -1.12 15.82 -16.57
CA ASP A 114 -1.70 16.33 -17.82
C ASP A 114 -1.03 15.65 -19.01
N GLY A 115 -1.78 14.78 -19.68
CA GLY A 115 -1.32 14.07 -20.89
C GLY A 115 -1.29 14.95 -22.15
N ALA A 116 -2.00 16.08 -22.17
CA ALA A 116 -1.96 16.99 -23.32
C ALA A 116 -0.64 17.75 -23.37
N THR A 117 -0.12 18.14 -22.20
CA THR A 117 1.14 18.88 -22.05
C THR A 117 2.31 18.01 -21.59
N ASN A 118 2.10 16.70 -21.41
CA ASN A 118 3.05 15.76 -20.81
C ASN A 118 3.73 16.33 -19.55
N SER A 119 2.93 16.82 -18.61
CA SER A 119 3.43 17.49 -17.39
C SER A 119 2.73 17.00 -16.13
N VAL A 120 3.47 16.99 -15.02
CA VAL A 120 2.89 16.82 -13.68
C VAL A 120 2.61 18.20 -13.09
N ILE A 121 1.39 18.40 -12.62
CA ILE A 121 0.93 19.62 -11.95
C ILE A 121 0.86 19.33 -10.45
N LEU A 122 1.64 20.08 -9.67
CA LEU A 122 1.64 20.00 -8.21
C LEU A 122 0.48 20.82 -7.63
N GLU A 123 0.08 20.54 -6.38
CA GLU A 123 -0.96 21.30 -5.69
C GLU A 123 -0.57 22.77 -5.48
N ASN A 124 0.72 23.06 -5.35
CA ASN A 124 1.24 24.43 -5.26
C ASN A 124 1.20 25.19 -6.61
N GLY A 125 0.79 24.54 -7.70
CA GLY A 125 0.69 25.13 -9.04
C GLY A 125 1.91 24.91 -9.95
N ASP A 126 3.02 24.41 -9.42
CA ASP A 126 4.23 24.13 -10.20
C ASP A 126 3.96 23.05 -11.26
N LYS A 127 4.61 23.22 -12.41
CA LYS A 127 4.49 22.29 -13.55
C LYS A 127 5.84 21.71 -13.91
N ILE A 128 5.91 20.38 -13.94
CA ILE A 128 7.14 19.65 -14.25
C ILE A 128 6.88 18.77 -15.49
N PRO A 129 7.45 19.10 -16.66
CA PRO A 129 7.26 18.33 -17.87
C PRO A 129 8.06 17.03 -17.80
N TYR A 130 7.60 16.00 -18.52
CA TYR A 130 8.24 14.69 -18.61
C TYR A 130 8.26 14.15 -20.04
N HIS A 131 9.15 13.20 -20.30
CA HIS A 131 9.10 12.38 -21.52
C HIS A 131 8.19 11.16 -21.33
N LYS A 132 8.25 10.53 -20.15
CA LYS A 132 7.34 9.48 -19.69
C LYS A 132 7.03 9.70 -18.21
N ALA A 133 5.85 9.26 -17.76
CA ALA A 133 5.50 9.28 -16.35
C ALA A 133 5.08 7.89 -15.86
N ILE A 134 5.32 7.59 -14.59
CA ILE A 134 4.82 6.42 -13.87
C ILE A 134 3.93 6.91 -12.72
N VAL A 135 2.73 6.36 -12.61
CA VAL A 135 1.72 6.71 -11.61
C VAL A 135 1.44 5.47 -10.77
N SER A 136 1.82 5.54 -9.49
CA SER A 136 1.67 4.46 -8.51
C SER A 136 0.95 4.95 -7.23
N PRO A 137 -0.29 5.47 -7.34
CA PRO A 137 -0.95 6.19 -6.25
C PRO A 137 -1.58 5.26 -5.19
N GLY A 138 -1.47 3.94 -5.38
CA GLY A 138 -2.11 2.95 -4.52
C GLY A 138 -3.64 2.97 -4.64
N ILE A 139 -4.30 2.83 -3.50
CA ILE A 139 -5.76 2.77 -3.38
C ILE A 139 -6.34 4.04 -2.77
N ASP A 140 -7.62 4.26 -3.03
CA ASP A 140 -8.48 5.04 -2.16
C ASP A 140 -9.73 4.25 -1.74
N PHE A 141 -10.46 4.77 -0.78
CA PHE A 141 -11.64 4.12 -0.22
C PHE A 141 -12.93 4.65 -0.83
N LYS A 142 -13.95 3.79 -0.92
CA LYS A 142 -15.33 4.16 -1.20
C LYS A 142 -16.06 4.38 0.12
N TYR A 143 -16.74 5.52 0.23
CA TYR A 143 -17.54 5.88 1.39
C TYR A 143 -18.99 5.50 1.14
N GLU A 144 -19.45 4.44 1.78
CA GLU A 144 -20.73 3.79 1.53
C GLU A 144 -21.27 3.21 2.84
N LYS A 145 -22.58 2.89 2.87
CA LYS A 145 -23.22 2.16 3.98
C LYS A 145 -23.04 2.82 5.37
N GLY A 146 -22.95 4.15 5.43
CA GLY A 146 -22.75 4.89 6.69
C GLY A 146 -21.28 5.11 7.08
N TYR A 147 -20.33 4.50 6.36
CA TYR A 147 -18.91 4.80 6.52
C TYR A 147 -18.54 6.03 5.66
N VAL A 148 -18.24 7.14 6.31
CA VAL A 148 -17.96 8.44 5.68
C VAL A 148 -16.53 8.90 5.99
N LYS A 149 -16.07 9.98 5.35
CA LYS A 149 -14.75 10.56 5.66
C LYS A 149 -14.72 10.97 7.14
N GLY A 150 -13.67 10.54 7.86
CA GLY A 150 -13.53 10.74 9.30
C GLY A 150 -14.10 9.59 10.13
N SER A 151 -14.81 8.62 9.55
CA SER A 151 -15.22 7.39 10.24
C SER A 151 -14.04 6.56 10.71
N GLU A 152 -12.91 6.64 10.02
CA GLU A 152 -11.67 5.92 10.31
C GLU A 152 -11.02 6.27 11.66
N GLN A 153 -11.45 7.34 12.32
CA GLN A 153 -11.00 7.66 13.68
C GLN A 153 -11.67 6.77 14.74
N PHE A 154 -12.85 6.22 14.42
CA PHE A 154 -13.62 5.35 15.32
C PHE A 154 -13.53 3.90 14.91
N ALA A 155 -13.62 3.64 13.59
CA ALA A 155 -13.51 2.32 13.00
C ALA A 155 -12.34 2.29 12.01
N PRO A 156 -11.08 2.24 12.49
CA PRO A 156 -9.90 2.36 11.65
C PRO A 156 -9.84 1.25 10.62
N HIS A 157 -9.48 1.57 9.38
CA HIS A 157 -9.30 0.58 8.32
C HIS A 157 -7.90 -0.05 8.38
N ALA A 158 -6.88 0.71 8.80
CA ALA A 158 -5.47 0.29 8.84
C ALA A 158 -4.96 -0.35 7.53
N TYR A 159 -5.50 0.10 6.40
CA TYR A 159 -5.17 -0.34 5.02
C TYR A 159 -4.30 0.67 4.24
N LYS A 160 -4.12 1.85 4.82
CA LYS A 160 -2.98 2.74 4.62
C LYS A 160 -2.30 2.79 6.00
N ALA A 161 -1.06 2.31 6.09
CA ALA A 161 -0.37 2.12 7.37
C ALA A 161 0.11 3.46 7.98
N GLY A 162 0.74 3.39 9.15
CA GLY A 162 1.15 4.56 9.93
C GLY A 162 0.12 4.85 11.02
N ALA A 163 -0.41 6.07 11.08
CA ALA A 163 -1.34 6.50 12.12
C ALA A 163 -2.56 5.57 12.31
N GLN A 164 -3.12 5.03 11.22
CA GLN A 164 -4.24 4.08 11.31
C GLN A 164 -3.83 2.70 11.87
N THR A 165 -2.58 2.28 11.67
CA THR A 165 -2.02 1.06 12.28
C THR A 165 -1.90 1.24 13.79
N THR A 166 -1.32 2.37 14.22
CA THR A 166 -1.20 2.73 15.63
C THR A 166 -2.56 2.87 16.30
N LEU A 167 -3.51 3.57 15.67
CA LEU A 167 -4.85 3.74 16.21
C LEU A 167 -5.56 2.39 16.43
N LEU A 168 -5.48 1.47 15.46
CA LEU A 168 -6.08 0.14 15.63
C LEU A 168 -5.39 -0.67 16.73
N ARG A 169 -4.06 -0.54 16.88
CA ARG A 169 -3.31 -1.14 17.99
C ARG A 169 -3.80 -0.60 19.34
N GLU A 170 -3.87 0.72 19.49
CA GLU A 170 -4.31 1.39 20.72
C GLU A 170 -5.74 0.99 21.10
N GLN A 171 -6.65 0.93 20.12
CA GLN A 171 -8.01 0.45 20.37
C GLN A 171 -8.04 -1.00 20.85
N LEU A 172 -7.19 -1.87 20.27
CA LEU A 172 -7.07 -3.27 20.67
C LEU A 172 -6.46 -3.42 22.08
N GLU A 173 -5.48 -2.59 22.45
CA GLU A 173 -4.92 -2.56 23.79
C GLU A 173 -5.94 -2.10 24.83
N GLY A 174 -6.70 -1.05 24.51
CA GLY A 174 -7.74 -0.48 25.37
C GLY A 174 -9.04 -1.31 25.48
N MET A 175 -9.25 -2.27 24.58
CA MET A 175 -10.39 -3.20 24.66
C MET A 175 -10.35 -3.98 25.98
N GLN A 176 -11.47 -4.16 26.67
CA GLN A 176 -11.48 -5.00 27.89
C GLN A 176 -11.38 -6.48 27.53
N ASP A 177 -10.84 -7.31 28.44
CA ASP A 177 -10.95 -8.76 28.30
C ASP A 177 -12.43 -9.18 28.29
N GLY A 178 -12.79 -10.12 27.43
CA GLY A 178 -14.19 -10.43 27.11
C GLY A 178 -14.81 -9.55 26.02
N GLY A 179 -14.13 -8.49 25.57
CA GLY A 179 -14.60 -7.63 24.49
C GLY A 179 -14.64 -8.32 23.12
N THR A 180 -15.47 -7.79 22.22
CA THR A 180 -15.63 -8.31 20.85
C THR A 180 -14.93 -7.41 19.84
N TYR A 181 -13.97 -8.00 19.11
CA TYR A 181 -13.36 -7.39 17.93
C TYR A 181 -14.17 -7.77 16.69
N VAL A 182 -14.66 -6.78 15.95
CA VAL A 182 -15.41 -7.02 14.70
C VAL A 182 -14.60 -6.47 13.53
N MET A 183 -14.42 -7.30 12.50
CA MET A 183 -13.82 -6.87 11.23
C MET A 183 -14.82 -7.00 10.09
N VAL A 184 -14.97 -5.94 9.30
CA VAL A 184 -15.71 -5.99 8.02
C VAL A 184 -14.70 -6.11 6.88
N ALA A 185 -14.68 -7.25 6.19
CA ALA A 185 -13.81 -7.50 5.05
C ALA A 185 -14.53 -7.16 3.73
N PRO A 186 -13.93 -6.40 2.80
CA PRO A 186 -14.63 -5.90 1.62
C PRO A 186 -14.79 -6.97 0.55
N ALA A 187 -15.66 -6.67 -0.42
CA ALA A 187 -15.78 -7.44 -1.66
C ALA A 187 -14.53 -7.26 -2.56
N ASN A 188 -14.32 -8.20 -3.48
CA ASN A 188 -13.27 -8.10 -4.49
C ASN A 188 -13.58 -7.01 -5.54
N PRO A 189 -12.57 -6.38 -6.14
CA PRO A 189 -11.14 -6.47 -5.81
C PRO A 189 -10.72 -5.46 -4.73
N PHE A 190 -9.74 -5.84 -3.91
CA PHE A 190 -9.13 -4.98 -2.89
C PHE A 190 -7.63 -5.31 -2.71
N ARG A 191 -6.88 -4.43 -2.05
CA ARG A 191 -5.46 -4.60 -1.70
C ARG A 191 -5.27 -5.84 -0.84
N CYS A 192 -4.25 -6.64 -1.14
CA CYS A 192 -3.82 -7.82 -0.39
C CYS A 192 -4.99 -8.72 0.05
N PRO A 193 -5.52 -9.57 -0.83
CA PRO A 193 -6.65 -10.45 -0.51
C PRO A 193 -6.52 -11.27 0.79
N PRO A 194 -5.34 -11.82 1.17
CA PRO A 194 -5.23 -12.55 2.44
C PRO A 194 -5.04 -11.65 3.67
N GLY A 195 -4.84 -10.34 3.50
CA GLY A 195 -4.51 -9.38 4.55
C GLY A 195 -5.52 -9.27 5.71
N PRO A 196 -6.85 -9.31 5.48
CA PRO A 196 -7.83 -9.29 6.57
C PRO A 196 -7.71 -10.53 7.47
N TYR A 197 -7.46 -11.68 6.85
CA TYR A 197 -7.43 -12.98 7.55
C TYR A 197 -6.11 -13.18 8.30
N GLU A 198 -5.00 -12.69 7.75
CA GLU A 198 -3.76 -12.52 8.52
C GLU A 198 -3.97 -11.59 9.72
N ARG A 199 -4.64 -10.46 9.53
CA ARG A 199 -4.94 -9.53 10.63
C ARG A 199 -5.72 -10.22 11.73
N VAL A 200 -6.81 -10.90 11.39
CA VAL A 200 -7.60 -11.66 12.38
C VAL A 200 -6.74 -12.69 13.09
N SER A 201 -5.88 -13.40 12.37
CA SER A 201 -5.01 -14.41 12.98
C SER A 201 -4.06 -13.78 14.02
N LEU A 202 -3.42 -12.66 13.69
CA LEU A 202 -2.50 -12.00 14.61
C LEU A 202 -3.21 -11.21 15.72
N VAL A 203 -4.41 -10.71 15.48
CA VAL A 203 -5.29 -10.19 16.54
C VAL A 203 -5.69 -11.31 17.49
N ALA A 204 -6.08 -12.48 16.99
CA ALA A 204 -6.38 -13.66 17.80
C ALA A 204 -5.16 -14.11 18.61
N HIS A 205 -3.96 -14.06 18.02
CA HIS A 205 -2.71 -14.31 18.74
C HIS A 205 -2.54 -13.38 19.95
N TYR A 206 -2.75 -12.07 19.74
CA TYR A 206 -2.69 -11.08 20.81
C TYR A 206 -3.77 -11.33 21.88
N LEU A 207 -5.02 -11.55 21.48
CA LEU A 207 -6.15 -11.79 22.40
C LEU A 207 -5.96 -13.07 23.20
N LYS A 208 -5.56 -14.18 22.57
CA LYS A 208 -5.27 -15.44 23.27
C LYS A 208 -4.25 -15.25 24.41
N THR A 209 -3.31 -14.32 24.24
CA THR A 209 -2.23 -14.07 25.20
C THR A 209 -2.62 -13.05 26.28
N HIS A 210 -3.40 -12.03 25.94
CA HIS A 210 -3.65 -10.88 26.83
C HIS A 210 -5.11 -10.68 27.25
N LYS A 211 -6.05 -11.20 26.46
CA LYS A 211 -7.50 -11.02 26.60
C LYS A 211 -8.24 -12.29 26.16
N PRO A 212 -8.00 -13.44 26.81
CA PRO A 212 -8.40 -14.76 26.31
C PRO A 212 -9.92 -14.99 26.30
N ASN A 213 -10.71 -14.17 27.00
CA ASN A 213 -12.16 -14.27 27.01
C ASN A 213 -12.82 -13.51 25.84
N SER A 214 -12.04 -12.74 25.08
CA SER A 214 -12.50 -11.98 23.93
C SER A 214 -12.86 -12.86 22.74
N LYS A 215 -13.67 -12.31 21.82
CA LYS A 215 -14.10 -12.95 20.58
C LYS A 215 -13.81 -12.09 19.36
N ILE A 216 -13.72 -12.73 18.21
CA ILE A 216 -13.54 -12.08 16.90
C ILE A 216 -14.69 -12.49 15.99
N ILE A 217 -15.35 -11.50 15.38
CA ILE A 217 -16.34 -11.71 14.32
C ILE A 217 -15.84 -11.09 13.03
N ILE A 218 -15.80 -11.88 11.96
CA ILE A 218 -15.54 -11.40 10.60
C ILE A 218 -16.87 -11.35 9.84
N LEU A 219 -17.28 -10.15 9.44
CA LEU A 219 -18.40 -9.91 8.53
C LEU A 219 -17.86 -9.75 7.11
N ASP A 220 -17.80 -10.86 6.38
CA ASP A 220 -17.15 -10.92 5.08
C ASP A 220 -18.14 -10.65 3.94
N GLN A 221 -17.82 -9.69 3.07
CA GLN A 221 -18.64 -9.40 1.89
C GLN A 221 -18.36 -10.38 0.72
N LYS A 222 -17.98 -11.63 1.04
CA LYS A 222 -17.61 -12.71 0.10
C LYS A 222 -18.03 -14.08 0.66
N ASN A 223 -18.22 -15.06 -0.23
CA ASN A 223 -18.51 -16.46 0.11
C ASN A 223 -17.26 -17.34 0.25
N SER A 224 -16.11 -16.84 -0.18
CA SER A 224 -14.83 -17.51 -0.02
C SER A 224 -13.69 -16.49 -0.02
N PHE A 225 -12.54 -16.89 0.50
CA PHE A 225 -11.39 -16.00 0.58
C PHE A 225 -10.04 -16.67 0.29
N SER A 226 -9.02 -15.84 0.08
CA SER A 226 -7.69 -16.29 -0.29
C SER A 226 -7.07 -17.15 0.82
N LYS A 227 -6.65 -18.37 0.46
CA LYS A 227 -6.05 -19.35 1.38
C LYS A 227 -7.00 -19.83 2.49
N GLN A 228 -8.32 -19.82 2.24
CA GLN A 228 -9.33 -20.11 3.25
C GLN A 228 -9.08 -21.40 4.03
N GLY A 229 -8.84 -22.53 3.36
CA GLY A 229 -8.56 -23.80 4.03
C GLY A 229 -7.35 -23.72 4.97
N LEU A 230 -6.26 -23.08 4.53
CA LEU A 230 -5.03 -22.92 5.33
C LEU A 230 -5.25 -22.03 6.56
N PHE A 231 -6.02 -20.95 6.40
CA PHE A 231 -6.38 -20.07 7.52
C PHE A 231 -7.28 -20.80 8.52
N GLN A 232 -8.32 -21.49 8.05
CA GLN A 232 -9.25 -22.24 8.90
C GLN A 232 -8.52 -23.36 9.65
N GLU A 233 -7.65 -24.14 8.98
CA GLU A 233 -6.78 -25.13 9.64
C GLU A 233 -5.91 -24.49 10.73
N GLY A 234 -5.29 -23.34 10.45
CA GLY A 234 -4.50 -22.62 11.45
C GLY A 234 -5.34 -22.10 12.62
N TRP A 235 -6.54 -21.59 12.35
CA TRP A 235 -7.46 -21.08 13.39
C TRP A 235 -7.99 -22.19 14.29
N GLU A 236 -8.41 -23.32 13.72
CA GLU A 236 -8.86 -24.50 14.47
C GLU A 236 -7.76 -24.98 15.42
N ASN A 237 -6.52 -25.09 14.92
CA ASN A 237 -5.38 -25.56 15.70
C ASN A 237 -4.93 -24.58 16.80
N LEU A 238 -5.00 -23.26 16.54
CA LEU A 238 -4.36 -22.26 17.41
C LEU A 238 -5.35 -21.48 18.28
N TYR A 239 -6.56 -21.22 17.78
CA TYR A 239 -7.49 -20.24 18.34
C TYR A 239 -8.88 -20.82 18.66
N ARG A 240 -9.18 -22.05 18.24
CA ARG A 240 -10.45 -22.75 18.52
C ARG A 240 -11.65 -21.83 18.20
N ASP A 241 -12.57 -21.66 19.15
CA ASP A 241 -13.84 -20.94 18.98
C ASP A 241 -13.72 -19.40 19.09
N MET A 242 -12.50 -18.85 19.13
CA MET A 242 -12.30 -17.39 19.24
C MET A 242 -12.74 -16.63 17.98
N ILE A 243 -12.66 -17.27 16.81
CA ILE A 243 -12.89 -16.64 15.51
C ILE A 243 -14.17 -17.17 14.89
N GLU A 244 -15.13 -16.28 14.67
CA GLU A 244 -16.35 -16.53 13.92
C GLU A 244 -16.26 -15.86 12.55
N TRP A 245 -16.27 -16.64 11.47
CA TRP A 245 -16.30 -16.12 10.10
C TRP A 245 -17.69 -16.26 9.50
N ARG A 246 -18.30 -15.13 9.15
CA ARG A 246 -19.61 -15.06 8.50
C ARG A 246 -19.43 -14.61 7.06
N SER A 247 -19.85 -15.45 6.13
CA SER A 247 -19.81 -15.15 4.70
C SER A 247 -20.98 -14.25 4.30
N VAL A 248 -20.92 -13.62 3.12
CA VAL A 248 -21.99 -12.70 2.68
C VAL A 248 -23.35 -13.38 2.57
N GLU A 249 -23.39 -14.66 2.20
CA GLU A 249 -24.66 -15.42 2.13
C GLU A 249 -25.14 -15.96 3.49
N PHE A 250 -24.28 -15.95 4.51
CA PHE A 250 -24.54 -16.55 5.81
C PHE A 250 -24.16 -15.57 6.93
N GLY A 251 -25.03 -14.58 7.19
CA GLY A 251 -24.92 -13.61 8.30
C GLY A 251 -23.83 -12.54 8.18
N GLY A 252 -23.01 -12.56 7.12
CA GLY A 252 -21.90 -11.61 6.92
C GLY A 252 -22.27 -10.37 6.11
N LYS A 253 -23.45 -10.33 5.46
CA LYS A 253 -23.84 -9.20 4.62
C LYS A 253 -24.11 -7.94 5.45
N VAL A 254 -23.29 -6.93 5.25
CA VAL A 254 -23.43 -5.64 5.94
C VAL A 254 -24.37 -4.73 5.15
N LEU A 255 -25.41 -4.22 5.81
CA LEU A 255 -26.34 -3.25 5.27
C LEU A 255 -25.91 -1.82 5.60
N SER A 256 -25.52 -1.57 6.84
CA SER A 256 -24.99 -0.28 7.31
C SER A 256 -24.00 -0.44 8.46
N VAL A 257 -23.20 0.59 8.69
CA VAL A 257 -22.29 0.70 9.83
C VAL A 257 -22.47 2.07 10.50
N ASP A 258 -22.47 2.08 11.84
CA ASP A 258 -22.29 3.28 12.65
C ASP A 258 -20.91 3.20 13.34
N PRO A 259 -19.88 3.87 12.79
CA PRO A 259 -18.53 3.84 13.35
C PRO A 259 -18.43 4.42 14.76
N LYS A 260 -19.25 5.42 15.12
CA LYS A 260 -19.17 6.07 16.44
C LYS A 260 -19.74 5.16 17.52
N ARG A 261 -20.85 4.50 17.22
CA ARG A 261 -21.47 3.52 18.11
C ARG A 261 -20.80 2.14 18.05
N LYS A 262 -19.93 1.93 17.05
CA LYS A 262 -19.27 0.64 16.74
C LYS A 262 -20.30 -0.47 16.51
N GLU A 263 -21.35 -0.14 15.78
CA GLU A 263 -22.45 -1.05 15.45
C GLU A 263 -22.42 -1.35 13.95
N VAL A 264 -22.62 -2.61 13.58
CA VAL A 264 -22.74 -3.05 12.18
C VAL A 264 -24.09 -3.74 12.00
N THR A 265 -24.95 -3.18 11.16
CA THR A 265 -26.25 -3.78 10.83
C THR A 265 -26.06 -4.78 9.69
N THR A 266 -26.42 -6.02 9.95
CA THR A 266 -26.50 -7.11 8.98
C THR A 266 -27.95 -7.37 8.56
N GLU A 267 -28.21 -8.38 7.73
CA GLU A 267 -29.59 -8.80 7.42
C GLU A 267 -30.31 -9.42 8.62
N ASP A 268 -29.56 -10.05 9.53
CA ASP A 268 -30.13 -10.82 10.64
C ASP A 268 -30.16 -10.04 11.95
N GLU A 269 -29.12 -9.22 12.20
CA GLU A 269 -28.95 -8.55 13.49
C GLU A 269 -28.07 -7.28 13.42
N VAL A 270 -28.03 -6.55 14.54
CA VAL A 270 -27.05 -5.49 14.79
C VAL A 270 -25.90 -6.06 15.63
N VAL A 271 -24.74 -6.21 15.01
CA VAL A 271 -23.52 -6.68 15.67
C VAL A 271 -22.82 -5.50 16.35
N LYS A 272 -22.63 -5.58 17.67
CA LYS A 272 -21.90 -4.56 18.45
C LYS A 272 -20.45 -4.96 18.64
N ALA A 273 -19.55 -3.99 18.54
CA ALA A 273 -18.11 -4.20 18.69
C ALA A 273 -17.52 -3.30 19.78
N ASP A 274 -16.59 -3.84 20.55
CA ASP A 274 -15.72 -3.03 21.41
C ASP A 274 -14.59 -2.40 20.58
N VAL A 275 -14.12 -3.11 19.54
CA VAL A 275 -13.20 -2.60 18.51
C VAL A 275 -13.75 -2.97 17.14
N LEU A 276 -13.97 -1.96 16.29
CA LEU A 276 -14.49 -2.15 14.94
C LEU A 276 -13.40 -1.84 13.90
N ASN A 277 -12.89 -2.86 13.23
CA ASN A 277 -12.02 -2.70 12.06
C ASN A 277 -12.84 -2.78 10.76
N TYR A 278 -13.24 -1.63 10.23
CA TYR A 278 -13.97 -1.57 8.97
C TYR A 278 -13.03 -1.33 7.80
N ILE A 279 -12.95 -2.27 6.84
CA ILE A 279 -12.13 -2.11 5.63
C ILE A 279 -13.06 -1.77 4.47
N PRO A 280 -13.13 -0.51 4.01
CA PRO A 280 -14.06 -0.13 2.93
C PRO A 280 -13.69 -0.79 1.60
N ALA A 281 -14.68 -0.88 0.71
CA ALA A 281 -14.44 -1.16 -0.70
C ALA A 281 -13.45 -0.14 -1.28
N GLN A 282 -12.65 -0.57 -2.26
CA GLN A 282 -11.49 0.18 -2.71
C GLN A 282 -11.61 0.56 -4.19
N LYS A 283 -10.90 1.63 -4.54
CA LYS A 283 -10.71 2.12 -5.90
C LYS A 283 -9.26 2.58 -6.07
N ALA A 284 -8.85 2.99 -7.27
CA ALA A 284 -7.54 3.61 -7.49
C ALA A 284 -7.40 4.88 -6.63
N GLY A 285 -6.16 5.25 -6.28
CA GLY A 285 -5.89 6.53 -5.62
C GLY A 285 -6.49 7.71 -6.39
N GLN A 286 -7.04 8.71 -5.69
CA GLN A 286 -7.78 9.84 -6.29
C GLN A 286 -7.02 10.53 -7.45
N LEU A 287 -5.69 10.64 -7.37
CA LEU A 287 -4.84 11.16 -8.44
C LEU A 287 -5.09 10.48 -9.80
N ALA A 288 -5.37 9.18 -9.82
CA ALA A 288 -5.64 8.46 -11.06
C ALA A 288 -6.95 8.94 -11.72
N PHE A 289 -7.97 9.25 -10.93
CA PHE A 289 -9.22 9.83 -11.41
C PHE A 289 -8.99 11.25 -11.92
N ASP A 290 -8.30 12.08 -11.14
CA ASP A 290 -8.01 13.48 -11.48
C ASP A 290 -7.16 13.61 -12.77
N SER A 291 -6.38 12.57 -13.07
CA SER A 291 -5.53 12.47 -14.26
C SER A 291 -6.20 11.76 -15.45
N GLY A 292 -7.48 11.38 -15.34
CA GLY A 292 -8.22 10.70 -16.42
C GLY A 292 -7.69 9.30 -16.75
N LEU A 293 -7.11 8.60 -15.78
CA LEU A 293 -6.46 7.30 -15.96
C LEU A 293 -7.37 6.11 -15.65
N THR A 294 -8.58 6.35 -15.15
CA THR A 294 -9.50 5.31 -14.67
C THR A 294 -10.64 5.01 -15.64
N LYS A 295 -11.05 3.73 -15.72
CA LYS A 295 -12.33 3.30 -16.31
C LYS A 295 -13.05 2.45 -15.26
N GLY A 296 -14.16 2.95 -14.72
CA GLY A 296 -14.71 2.43 -13.46
C GLY A 296 -13.77 2.77 -12.30
N ASP A 297 -13.53 1.81 -11.40
CA ASP A 297 -12.72 2.05 -10.19
C ASP A 297 -11.21 1.99 -10.39
N TRP A 298 -10.73 1.51 -11.53
CA TRP A 298 -9.32 1.14 -11.74
C TRP A 298 -8.80 1.57 -13.11
N CYS A 299 -7.48 1.52 -13.30
CA CYS A 299 -6.81 2.03 -14.49
C CYS A 299 -6.58 0.93 -15.54
N PRO A 300 -7.18 1.01 -16.74
CA PRO A 300 -6.86 0.10 -17.83
C PRO A 300 -5.47 0.41 -18.39
N ILE A 301 -4.64 -0.63 -18.52
CA ILE A 301 -3.24 -0.52 -18.96
C ILE A 301 -2.94 -1.48 -20.10
N ASN A 302 -1.96 -1.12 -20.94
CA ASN A 302 -1.25 -2.07 -21.78
C ASN A 302 -0.47 -3.00 -20.86
N THR A 303 -0.79 -4.28 -20.88
CA THR A 303 -0.25 -5.30 -19.98
C THR A 303 1.24 -5.56 -20.17
N LYS A 304 1.78 -5.31 -21.37
CA LYS A 304 3.21 -5.50 -21.67
C LYS A 304 4.07 -4.34 -21.18
N THR A 305 3.56 -3.10 -21.29
CA THR A 305 4.33 -1.89 -20.97
C THR A 305 3.92 -1.19 -19.69
N PHE A 306 2.70 -1.43 -19.22
CA PHE A 306 1.98 -0.67 -18.20
C PHE A 306 1.57 0.75 -18.63
N GLU A 307 1.71 1.12 -19.89
CA GLU A 307 1.19 2.39 -20.42
C GLU A 307 -0.34 2.43 -20.29
N SER A 308 -0.89 3.55 -19.84
CA SER A 308 -2.33 3.77 -19.75
C SER A 308 -2.97 3.61 -21.12
N LYS A 309 -4.10 2.90 -21.18
CA LYS A 309 -4.92 2.82 -22.40
C LYS A 309 -5.68 4.11 -22.69
N LEU A 310 -5.71 5.05 -21.75
CA LEU A 310 -6.49 6.29 -21.84
C LEU A 310 -5.60 7.51 -22.11
N VAL A 311 -4.36 7.51 -21.61
CA VAL A 311 -3.48 8.67 -21.71
C VAL A 311 -2.07 8.21 -22.10
N LYS A 312 -1.61 8.64 -23.28
CA LYS A 312 -0.27 8.29 -23.79
C LYS A 312 0.84 8.79 -22.87
N ASN A 313 1.98 8.12 -22.89
CA ASN A 313 3.18 8.45 -22.12
C ASN A 313 3.07 8.30 -20.60
N ILE A 314 1.88 8.07 -20.05
CA ILE A 314 1.65 7.80 -18.64
C ILE A 314 1.51 6.30 -18.44
N HIS A 315 2.28 5.75 -17.51
CA HIS A 315 2.27 4.33 -17.15
C HIS A 315 1.69 4.18 -15.75
N VAL A 316 0.80 3.22 -15.53
CA VAL A 316 0.16 3.01 -14.23
C VAL A 316 0.57 1.64 -13.69
N ILE A 317 1.02 1.59 -12.43
CA ILE A 317 1.48 0.36 -11.77
C ILE A 317 0.89 0.22 -10.37
N GLY A 318 1.04 -0.96 -9.79
CA GLY A 318 0.57 -1.30 -8.46
C GLY A 318 -0.95 -1.42 -8.38
N ASP A 319 -1.49 -1.17 -7.20
CA ASP A 319 -2.91 -1.41 -6.89
C ASP A 319 -3.87 -0.65 -7.79
N ALA A 320 -3.47 0.49 -8.36
CA ALA A 320 -4.34 1.31 -9.19
C ALA A 320 -4.74 0.64 -10.53
N THR A 321 -4.03 -0.41 -10.94
CA THR A 321 -4.18 -1.04 -12.26
C THR A 321 -5.30 -2.09 -12.35
N ILE A 322 -5.75 -2.33 -13.59
CA ILE A 322 -6.50 -3.53 -13.98
C ILE A 322 -5.50 -4.60 -14.44
N ALA A 323 -4.84 -5.26 -13.50
CA ALA A 323 -3.91 -6.37 -13.73
C ALA A 323 -4.53 -7.72 -13.31
N ARG A 324 -5.73 -8.02 -13.82
CA ARG A 324 -6.73 -8.99 -13.30
C ARG A 324 -6.19 -10.27 -12.62
N SER A 325 -5.18 -10.94 -13.19
CA SER A 325 -4.63 -12.19 -12.64
C SER A 325 -3.60 -12.00 -11.52
N MET A 326 -3.02 -10.80 -11.40
CA MET A 326 -2.09 -10.44 -10.34
C MET A 326 -2.86 -9.80 -9.17
N PRO A 327 -2.63 -10.24 -7.93
CA PRO A 327 -3.26 -9.59 -6.78
C PRO A 327 -2.71 -8.17 -6.61
N LYS A 328 -3.52 -7.28 -6.03
CA LYS A 328 -3.11 -5.93 -5.62
C LYS A 328 -2.22 -6.00 -4.36
N SER A 329 -0.97 -6.41 -4.53
CA SER A 329 -0.01 -6.69 -3.45
C SER A 329 1.28 -5.87 -3.58
N GLY A 330 2.06 -5.82 -2.51
CA GLY A 330 3.39 -5.21 -2.52
C GLY A 330 4.34 -5.88 -3.53
N PHE A 331 4.33 -7.22 -3.60
CA PHE A 331 5.16 -7.97 -4.55
C PHE A 331 4.73 -7.67 -6.00
N SER A 332 3.44 -7.76 -6.31
CA SER A 332 2.93 -7.39 -7.63
C SER A 332 3.35 -5.98 -8.02
N ALA A 333 3.19 -5.00 -7.12
CA ALA A 333 3.60 -3.63 -7.38
C ALA A 333 5.12 -3.49 -7.63
N ASN A 334 5.97 -4.17 -6.85
CA ASN A 334 7.43 -4.21 -7.09
C ASN A 334 7.75 -4.84 -8.46
N SER A 335 7.17 -6.01 -8.78
CA SER A 335 7.37 -6.70 -10.05
C SER A 335 6.95 -5.83 -11.24
N GLN A 336 5.79 -5.17 -11.13
CA GLN A 336 5.28 -4.25 -12.14
C GLN A 336 6.18 -3.00 -12.27
N GLY A 337 6.69 -2.47 -11.17
CA GLY A 337 7.64 -1.36 -11.16
C GLY A 337 8.94 -1.67 -11.91
N LYS A 338 9.50 -2.88 -11.73
CA LYS A 338 10.66 -3.36 -12.48
C LYS A 338 10.38 -3.46 -13.98
N VAL A 339 9.26 -4.07 -14.36
CA VAL A 339 8.87 -4.22 -15.77
C VAL A 339 8.60 -2.86 -16.41
N ALA A 340 7.84 -1.97 -15.76
CA ALA A 340 7.57 -0.64 -16.29
C ALA A 340 8.87 0.17 -16.48
N ALA A 341 9.80 0.13 -15.52
CA ALA A 341 11.10 0.78 -15.63
C ALA A 341 11.93 0.26 -16.82
N LEU A 342 11.95 -1.07 -17.01
CA LEU A 342 12.62 -1.70 -18.14
C LEU A 342 12.01 -1.28 -19.47
N GLN A 343 10.68 -1.35 -19.60
CA GLN A 343 9.98 -1.03 -20.85
C GLN A 343 10.13 0.45 -21.20
N ILE A 344 9.98 1.36 -20.24
CA ILE A 344 10.21 2.80 -20.44
C ILE A 344 11.64 3.06 -20.90
N THR A 345 12.64 2.43 -20.26
CA THR A 345 14.04 2.59 -20.67
C THR A 345 14.27 2.15 -22.11
N ARG A 346 13.65 1.05 -22.53
CA ARG A 346 13.75 0.54 -23.91
C ARG A 346 13.06 1.47 -24.90
N LEU A 347 11.86 1.94 -24.58
CA LEU A 347 11.11 2.91 -25.39
C LEU A 347 11.88 4.22 -25.56
N LEU A 348 12.49 4.75 -24.50
CA LEU A 348 13.30 5.98 -24.56
C LEU A 348 14.56 5.82 -25.43
N LYS A 349 15.06 4.58 -25.59
CA LYS A 349 16.21 4.21 -26.43
C LYS A 349 15.79 3.67 -27.80
N ASN A 350 14.52 3.81 -28.19
CA ASN A 350 13.97 3.25 -29.43
C ASN A 350 14.25 1.75 -29.63
N LYS A 351 14.32 0.98 -28.54
CA LYS A 351 14.49 -0.49 -28.57
C LYS A 351 13.13 -1.17 -28.48
N PRO A 352 12.94 -2.34 -29.12
CA PRO A 352 11.70 -3.12 -29.01
C PRO A 352 11.38 -3.43 -27.55
N VAL A 353 10.12 -3.39 -27.14
CA VAL A 353 9.71 -3.81 -25.79
C VAL A 353 10.00 -5.31 -25.56
N VAL A 354 10.25 -5.70 -24.32
CA VAL A 354 10.32 -7.14 -23.97
C VAL A 354 8.91 -7.72 -24.09
N ASN A 355 8.79 -8.84 -24.81
CA ASN A 355 7.50 -9.45 -25.08
C ASN A 355 7.61 -10.99 -25.18
N PRO A 356 6.91 -11.77 -24.34
CA PRO A 356 6.14 -11.31 -23.17
C PRO A 356 7.07 -10.95 -22.00
N PRO A 357 6.80 -9.89 -21.21
CA PRO A 357 7.49 -9.69 -19.95
C PRO A 357 6.99 -10.71 -18.91
N LYS A 358 7.89 -11.12 -18.03
CA LYS A 358 7.62 -12.01 -16.90
C LYS A 358 7.38 -11.20 -15.64
N LEU A 359 6.38 -11.61 -14.84
CA LEU A 359 6.09 -11.03 -13.53
C LEU A 359 5.96 -12.14 -12.48
N ALA A 360 6.05 -11.77 -11.20
CA ALA A 360 5.84 -12.70 -10.10
C ALA A 360 5.10 -12.03 -8.94
N ASN A 361 4.44 -12.86 -8.13
CA ASN A 361 3.87 -12.46 -6.85
C ASN A 361 3.99 -13.59 -5.83
N THR A 362 4.33 -13.22 -4.60
CA THR A 362 4.15 -14.08 -3.43
C THR A 362 3.50 -13.26 -2.32
N CYS A 363 2.47 -13.81 -1.66
CA CYS A 363 1.84 -13.24 -0.47
C CYS A 363 1.97 -14.23 0.70
N TYR A 364 2.94 -13.97 1.57
CA TYR A 364 3.02 -14.59 2.89
C TYR A 364 1.89 -14.09 3.79
N SER A 365 1.45 -14.93 4.72
CA SER A 365 0.62 -14.53 5.85
C SER A 365 1.07 -15.27 7.10
N LEU A 366 1.16 -14.54 8.20
CA LEU A 366 1.41 -15.12 9.52
C LEU A 366 0.08 -15.39 10.22
N ILE A 367 -0.18 -16.65 10.56
CA ILE A 367 -1.30 -17.02 11.43
C ILE A 367 -0.90 -16.81 12.90
N ALA A 368 0.36 -17.09 13.23
CA ALA A 368 1.04 -16.81 14.49
C ALA A 368 2.50 -16.44 14.19
N PRO A 369 3.29 -15.93 15.15
CA PRO A 369 4.69 -15.56 14.91
C PRO A 369 5.55 -16.66 14.26
N ASN A 370 5.25 -17.92 14.56
CA ASN A 370 5.93 -19.12 14.05
C ASN A 370 5.04 -19.97 13.13
N TYR A 371 3.98 -19.41 12.55
CA TYR A 371 3.08 -20.15 11.64
C TYR A 371 2.82 -19.30 10.40
N GLY A 372 3.58 -19.56 9.33
CA GLY A 372 3.44 -18.92 8.04
C GLY A 372 2.67 -19.78 7.03
N ILE A 373 1.97 -19.10 6.11
CA ILE A 373 1.34 -19.71 4.93
C ILE A 373 1.51 -18.80 3.70
N THR A 374 1.63 -19.37 2.52
CA THR A 374 1.92 -18.65 1.28
C THR A 374 0.93 -18.91 0.16
N VAL A 375 0.89 -17.94 -0.75
CA VAL A 375 0.43 -18.12 -2.13
C VAL A 375 1.47 -17.50 -3.05
N ALA A 376 1.90 -18.23 -4.07
CA ALA A 376 2.86 -17.76 -5.06
C ALA A 376 2.34 -17.99 -6.48
N ALA A 377 2.77 -17.14 -7.42
CA ALA A 377 2.49 -17.30 -8.83
C ALA A 377 3.51 -16.55 -9.70
N VAL A 378 3.85 -17.13 -10.84
CA VAL A 378 4.61 -16.50 -11.93
C VAL A 378 3.65 -16.22 -13.09
N TYR A 379 3.87 -15.11 -13.80
CA TYR A 379 2.98 -14.62 -14.84
C TYR A 379 3.74 -14.22 -16.11
N GLU A 380 3.01 -14.26 -17.23
CA GLU A 380 3.35 -13.62 -18.49
C GLU A 380 2.32 -12.56 -18.85
N ALA A 381 2.78 -11.41 -19.36
CA ALA A 381 1.88 -10.41 -19.91
C ALA A 381 1.77 -10.51 -21.44
N HIS A 382 0.55 -10.76 -21.90
CA HIS A 382 0.16 -10.86 -23.31
C HIS A 382 -0.77 -9.70 -23.68
N GLU A 383 -1.10 -9.53 -24.96
CA GLU A 383 -1.98 -8.45 -25.43
C GLU A 383 -3.40 -8.51 -24.85
N ASP A 384 -3.91 -9.72 -24.65
CA ASP A 384 -5.25 -10.02 -24.15
C ASP A 384 -5.31 -10.02 -22.61
N GLY A 385 -4.18 -10.12 -21.91
CA GLY A 385 -4.15 -10.11 -20.46
C GLY A 385 -2.83 -10.56 -19.85
N ILE A 386 -2.77 -10.51 -18.51
CA ILE A 386 -1.70 -11.15 -17.74
C ILE A 386 -2.19 -12.54 -17.36
N LYS A 387 -1.41 -13.58 -17.63
CA LYS A 387 -1.77 -14.98 -17.39
C LYS A 387 -0.78 -15.62 -16.44
N ALA A 388 -1.27 -16.39 -15.48
CA ALA A 388 -0.41 -17.22 -14.65
C ALA A 388 0.20 -18.33 -15.52
N ILE A 389 1.48 -18.61 -15.32
CA ILE A 389 2.13 -19.75 -15.98
C ILE A 389 1.65 -21.02 -15.25
N PRO A 390 1.10 -22.02 -15.96
CA PRO A 390 0.70 -23.28 -15.35
C PRO A 390 1.84 -23.88 -14.52
N GLU A 391 1.50 -24.46 -13.36
CA GLU A 391 2.44 -25.14 -12.44
C GLU A 391 3.53 -24.24 -11.81
N ALA A 392 3.60 -22.95 -12.15
CA ALA A 392 4.57 -22.01 -11.60
C ALA A 392 3.96 -21.19 -10.45
N GLY A 393 3.76 -21.84 -9.31
CA GLY A 393 3.18 -21.24 -8.11
C GLY A 393 2.37 -22.24 -7.28
N GLY A 394 1.44 -21.74 -6.49
CA GLY A 394 0.55 -22.56 -5.67
C GLY A 394 0.31 -21.97 -4.29
N LEU A 395 -0.41 -22.74 -3.49
CA LEU A 395 -0.61 -22.51 -2.06
C LEU A 395 0.33 -23.40 -1.27
N SER A 396 0.63 -23.02 -0.03
CA SER A 396 1.17 -23.98 0.94
C SER A 396 0.28 -25.23 0.98
N PRO A 397 0.86 -26.43 1.20
CA PRO A 397 0.06 -27.63 1.37
C PRO A 397 -0.75 -27.54 2.67
N MET A 398 -1.97 -28.09 2.66
CA MET A 398 -2.75 -28.38 3.87
C MET A 398 -2.07 -29.52 4.66
N GLY A 399 -2.28 -29.57 5.98
CA GLY A 399 -1.73 -30.63 6.83
C GLY A 399 -0.20 -30.68 6.88
N ALA A 400 0.48 -29.59 6.53
CA ALA A 400 1.94 -29.51 6.63
C ALA A 400 2.36 -29.56 8.11
N ASP A 401 3.52 -30.16 8.38
CA ASP A 401 4.03 -30.28 9.74
C ASP A 401 4.40 -28.91 10.34
N PRO A 402 4.48 -28.80 11.68
CA PRO A 402 4.79 -27.53 12.34
C PRO A 402 6.12 -26.89 11.91
N SER A 403 7.13 -27.68 11.52
CA SER A 403 8.42 -27.12 11.09
C SER A 403 8.31 -26.44 9.71
N PHE A 404 7.47 -26.97 8.82
CA PHE A 404 7.15 -26.30 7.55
C PHE A 404 6.51 -24.93 7.79
N ARG A 405 5.53 -24.86 8.71
CA ARG A 405 4.85 -23.61 9.07
C ARG A 405 5.80 -22.59 9.70
N ALA A 406 6.70 -23.04 10.57
CA ALA A 406 7.74 -22.19 11.17
C ALA A 406 8.69 -21.64 10.10
N LEU A 407 9.12 -22.48 9.17
CA LEU A 407 10.00 -22.08 8.09
C LEU A 407 9.34 -21.05 7.15
N GLU A 408 8.04 -21.21 6.84
CA GLU A 408 7.30 -20.20 6.07
C GLU A 408 7.18 -18.85 6.80
N ALA A 409 7.12 -18.86 8.14
CA ALA A 409 7.11 -17.63 8.93
C ALA A 409 8.47 -16.91 8.85
N GLU A 410 9.57 -17.65 8.96
CA GLU A 410 10.92 -17.11 8.75
C GLU A 410 11.11 -16.55 7.34
N TYR A 411 10.62 -17.27 6.33
CA TYR A 411 10.64 -16.80 4.94
C TYR A 411 9.77 -15.57 4.72
N ALA A 412 8.67 -15.38 5.45
CA ALA A 412 7.90 -14.15 5.41
C ALA A 412 8.74 -12.95 5.87
N VAL A 413 9.51 -13.11 6.95
CA VAL A 413 10.42 -12.07 7.48
C VAL A 413 11.53 -11.79 6.46
N GLY A 414 12.17 -12.83 5.93
CA GLY A 414 13.20 -12.71 4.90
C GLY A 414 12.68 -12.04 3.63
N TRP A 415 11.46 -12.38 3.20
CA TRP A 415 10.79 -11.71 2.09
C TRP A 415 10.60 -10.22 2.37
N TYR A 416 10.09 -9.86 3.55
CA TYR A 416 9.82 -8.46 3.91
C TYR A 416 11.09 -7.63 3.91
N GLN A 417 12.15 -8.12 4.55
CA GLN A 417 13.45 -7.45 4.61
C GLN A 417 14.05 -7.28 3.21
N ASN A 418 13.97 -8.30 2.36
CA ASN A 418 14.51 -8.23 1.00
C ASN A 418 13.72 -7.30 0.09
N GLN A 419 12.38 -7.30 0.15
CA GLN A 419 11.55 -6.41 -0.68
C GLN A 419 11.73 -4.94 -0.28
N THR A 420 11.74 -4.65 1.02
CA THR A 420 11.96 -3.28 1.50
C THR A 420 13.38 -2.80 1.21
N ALA A 421 14.39 -3.67 1.32
CA ALA A 421 15.75 -3.35 0.88
C ALA A 421 15.84 -3.13 -0.65
N ASP A 422 15.14 -3.93 -1.46
CA ASP A 422 15.10 -3.73 -2.91
C ASP A 422 14.46 -2.40 -3.30
N MET A 423 13.60 -1.82 -2.45
CA MET A 423 12.97 -0.52 -2.68
C MET A 423 13.78 0.66 -2.13
N PHE A 424 14.24 0.55 -0.88
CA PHE A 424 14.72 1.69 -0.09
C PHE A 424 16.21 1.57 0.33
N ARG A 425 16.95 0.54 -0.13
CA ARG A 425 18.39 0.34 0.18
C ARG A 425 19.21 0.04 -1.11
#